data_AF-A0A8B7DBF2-F1
#
_entry.id   AF-A0A8B7DBF2-F1
#
_cell.length_a   1.000
_cell.length_b   1.000
_cell.length_c   1.000
_cell.angle_alpha   90.00
_cell.angle_beta   90.00
_cell.angle_gamma   90.00
#
_symmetry.space_group_name_H-M   'P 1'
#
loop_
_entity.id
_entity.type
_entity.pdbx_description
1 polymer ?
#
loop_
_entity_poly.entity_id
_entity_poly.type
_entity_poly.pdbx_seq_one_letter_code
_entity_poly.pdbx_strand_id
1 'polypeptide(L)'
;MFAFAFSLRSSWGFFANLTVAEAESLLKEKGNHGSYLCRRSTSSPGSYTLSVRRQKEVWNFKITNDGESFGLYENDGFASVPDLIEYYQHNPSKFLDQNNKSVELTEPLIDDSENDPGLSQEKWFFGEIGRGEAELILKQRGEHGSYLVRESRTQPGNFVLSVRHHNSVIEFLLIYSDGAFDIANTKRLKFPTMTHLINYFITNPLIHKDSDQAIHLIEPLCDTAERLRNDQRIKKEFE
;
A
#
# COMPACT_ATOMS: atom_id res chain seq x y z
N MET A 1 -35.64 8.44 -3.31
CA MET A 1 -35.28 8.10 -1.91
C MET A 1 -33.93 7.40 -1.98
N PHE A 2 -32.88 8.09 -1.56
CA PHE A 2 -31.48 7.78 -1.86
C PHE A 2 -31.04 6.45 -1.23
N ALA A 3 -30.50 5.55 -2.05
CA ALA A 3 -29.81 4.36 -1.56
C ALA A 3 -28.41 4.79 -1.07
N PHE A 4 -28.24 4.86 0.24
CA PHE A 4 -26.94 4.88 0.90
C PHE A 4 -26.29 3.49 0.70
N ALA A 5 -25.59 3.31 -0.42
CA ALA A 5 -24.63 2.22 -0.54
C ALA A 5 -23.33 2.68 0.15
N PHE A 6 -23.03 2.04 1.28
CA PHE A 6 -21.75 2.12 1.97
C PHE A 6 -20.59 1.94 0.98
N SER A 7 -19.89 3.02 0.62
CA SER A 7 -18.65 2.94 -0.16
C SER A 7 -17.47 2.76 0.77
N LEU A 8 -17.26 1.53 1.25
CA LEU A 8 -15.98 1.08 1.79
C LEU A 8 -14.99 0.82 0.63
N ARG A 9 -14.66 1.84 -0.16
CA ARG A 9 -13.68 1.74 -1.25
C ARG A 9 -12.32 2.31 -0.83
N SER A 10 -11.66 1.68 0.12
CA SER A 10 -10.25 1.98 0.44
C SER A 10 -9.33 1.09 -0.38
N SER A 11 -9.17 1.42 -1.66
CA SER A 11 -7.98 1.10 -2.45
C SER A 11 -7.79 2.23 -3.45
N TRP A 12 -6.76 3.05 -3.25
CA TRP A 12 -6.43 4.22 -4.08
C TRP A 12 -5.70 3.83 -5.38
N GLY A 13 -5.91 2.58 -5.83
CA GLY A 13 -5.31 2.00 -7.03
C GLY A 13 -3.80 1.86 -6.95
N PHE A 14 -3.23 1.46 -5.80
CA PHE A 14 -1.78 1.39 -5.62
C PHE A 14 -1.18 0.03 -6.03
N PHE A 15 -0.15 0.08 -6.87
CA PHE A 15 0.60 -1.06 -7.36
C PHE A 15 2.07 -0.95 -6.97
N ALA A 16 2.52 -1.85 -6.09
CA ALA A 16 3.89 -1.80 -5.58
C ALA A 16 4.94 -2.04 -6.68
N ASN A 17 4.66 -2.95 -7.62
CA ASN A 17 5.64 -3.44 -8.59
C ASN A 17 5.02 -3.54 -9.99
N LEU A 18 4.70 -2.37 -10.55
CA LEU A 18 4.14 -2.25 -11.89
C LEU A 18 5.00 -1.30 -12.72
N THR A 19 5.44 -1.77 -13.88
CA THR A 19 6.17 -0.92 -14.83
C THR A 19 5.23 0.06 -15.51
N VAL A 20 5.80 1.09 -16.15
CA VAL A 20 5.04 2.04 -16.97
C VAL A 20 4.24 1.31 -18.06
N ALA A 21 4.89 0.38 -18.77
CA ALA A 21 4.29 -0.33 -19.89
C ALA A 21 3.12 -1.24 -19.45
N GLU A 22 3.27 -1.92 -18.31
CA GLU A 22 2.20 -2.76 -17.74
C GLU A 22 1.03 -1.91 -17.26
N ALA A 23 1.31 -0.80 -16.57
CA ALA A 23 0.28 0.16 -16.15
C ALA A 23 -0.52 0.72 -17.32
N GLU A 24 0.16 1.10 -18.40
CA GLU A 24 -0.51 1.57 -19.61
C GLU A 24 -1.40 0.49 -20.22
N SER A 25 -0.91 -0.75 -20.26
CA SER A 25 -1.64 -1.88 -20.82
C SER A 25 -2.88 -2.20 -19.98
N LEU A 26 -2.75 -2.27 -18.66
CA LEU A 26 -3.85 -2.49 -17.72
C LEU A 26 -4.91 -1.40 -17.81
N LEU A 27 -4.51 -0.14 -17.81
CA LEU A 27 -5.45 0.97 -17.91
C LEU A 27 -6.18 0.94 -19.26
N LYS A 28 -5.49 0.64 -20.37
CA LYS A 28 -6.09 0.53 -21.72
C LYS A 28 -7.03 -0.67 -21.85
N GLU A 29 -6.74 -1.77 -21.17
CA GLU A 29 -7.54 -3.00 -21.21
C GLU A 29 -8.76 -2.93 -20.29
N LYS A 30 -8.56 -2.55 -19.02
CA LYS A 30 -9.56 -2.66 -17.95
C LYS A 30 -10.18 -1.34 -17.52
N GLY A 31 -9.50 -0.22 -17.74
CA GLY A 31 -9.95 1.10 -17.28
C GLY A 31 -10.95 1.78 -18.22
N ASN A 32 -11.50 2.90 -17.77
CA ASN A 32 -12.28 3.86 -18.54
C ASN A 32 -11.58 5.23 -18.54
N HIS A 33 -12.14 6.21 -19.25
CA HIS A 33 -11.66 7.58 -19.12
C HIS A 33 -11.78 8.05 -17.66
N GLY A 34 -10.69 8.59 -17.13
CA GLY A 34 -10.57 9.03 -15.73
C GLY A 34 -10.14 7.91 -14.77
N SER A 35 -10.09 6.65 -15.23
CA SER A 35 -9.51 5.58 -14.40
C SER A 35 -8.02 5.83 -14.17
N TYR A 36 -7.56 5.55 -12.97
CA TYR A 36 -6.18 5.83 -12.59
C TYR A 36 -5.59 4.73 -11.72
N LEU A 37 -4.27 4.63 -11.69
CA LEU A 37 -3.55 3.84 -10.72
C LEU A 37 -2.29 4.58 -10.28
N CYS A 38 -1.87 4.38 -9.04
CA CYS A 38 -0.58 4.83 -8.53
C CYS A 38 0.37 3.65 -8.48
N ARG A 39 1.65 3.88 -8.78
CA ARG A 39 2.69 2.85 -8.69
C ARG A 39 4.00 3.42 -8.20
N ARG A 40 4.88 2.58 -7.64
CA ARG A 40 6.26 2.99 -7.37
C ARG A 40 6.96 3.33 -8.68
N SER A 41 7.79 4.37 -8.67
CA SER A 41 8.60 4.69 -9.83
C SER A 41 9.74 3.69 -9.97
N THR A 42 9.80 3.00 -11.12
CA THR A 42 10.90 2.08 -11.44
C THR A 42 12.19 2.79 -11.83
N SER A 43 12.11 4.09 -12.15
CA SER A 43 13.25 4.91 -12.60
C SER A 43 13.75 5.91 -11.56
N SER A 44 13.03 6.10 -10.44
CA SER A 44 13.41 7.02 -9.36
C SER A 44 13.05 6.41 -8.00
N PRO A 45 14.02 5.80 -7.29
CA PRO A 45 13.77 5.23 -5.97
C PRO A 45 13.13 6.23 -5.01
N GLY A 46 12.06 5.82 -4.32
CA GLY A 46 11.32 6.68 -3.37
C GLY A 46 10.30 7.63 -4.00
N SER A 47 10.24 7.74 -5.33
CA SER A 47 9.19 8.50 -6.04
C SER A 47 8.04 7.59 -6.47
N TYR A 48 6.87 8.18 -6.69
CA TYR A 48 5.69 7.49 -7.20
C TYR A 48 5.32 8.00 -8.60
N THR A 49 4.47 7.26 -9.31
CA THR A 49 3.89 7.70 -10.58
C THR A 49 2.40 7.44 -10.56
N LEU A 50 1.63 8.48 -10.85
CA LEU A 50 0.20 8.40 -11.08
C LEU A 50 -0.06 8.21 -12.57
N SER A 51 -0.57 7.04 -12.96
CA SER A 51 -0.94 6.72 -14.33
C SER A 51 -2.46 6.93 -14.50
N VAL A 52 -2.87 7.74 -15.48
CA VAL A 52 -4.28 8.11 -15.68
C VAL A 52 -4.71 7.85 -17.11
N ARG A 53 -5.84 7.15 -17.30
CA ARG A 53 -6.43 6.92 -18.62
C ARG A 53 -7.21 8.13 -19.09
N ARG A 54 -6.76 8.73 -20.19
CA ARG A 54 -7.41 9.85 -20.88
C ARG A 54 -7.91 9.41 -22.24
N GLN A 55 -9.20 9.12 -22.33
CA GLN A 55 -9.81 8.55 -23.53
C GLN A 55 -9.11 7.25 -23.98
N LYS A 56 -8.27 7.32 -25.02
CA LYS A 56 -7.49 6.20 -25.58
C LYS A 56 -6.02 6.20 -25.15
N GLU A 57 -5.56 7.28 -24.52
CA GLU A 57 -4.18 7.42 -24.06
C GLU A 57 -4.06 7.19 -22.56
N VAL A 58 -2.84 6.89 -22.11
CA VAL A 58 -2.50 6.84 -20.70
C VAL A 58 -1.39 7.83 -20.46
N TRP A 59 -1.59 8.68 -19.47
CA TRP A 59 -0.66 9.74 -19.11
C TRP A 59 -0.03 9.40 -17.76
N ASN A 60 1.28 9.63 -17.62
CA ASN A 60 2.05 9.29 -16.44
C ASN A 60 2.55 10.58 -15.78
N PHE A 61 2.15 10.81 -14.53
CA PHE A 61 2.51 11.98 -13.75
C PHE A 61 3.44 11.57 -12.62
N LYS A 62 4.65 12.15 -12.59
CA LYS A 62 5.61 11.87 -11.52
C LYS A 62 5.14 12.56 -10.25
N ILE A 63 5.05 11.79 -9.17
CA ILE A 63 4.83 12.32 -7.83
C ILE A 63 6.22 12.44 -7.19
N THR A 64 6.61 13.67 -6.87
CA THR A 64 7.85 13.97 -6.16
C THR A 64 7.70 13.68 -4.68
N ASN A 65 8.81 13.34 -4.05
CA ASN A 65 8.95 13.18 -2.61
C ASN A 65 10.27 13.86 -2.22
N ASP A 66 10.18 14.93 -1.43
CA ASP A 66 11.35 15.69 -0.94
C ASP A 66 11.85 15.18 0.43
N GLY A 67 11.20 14.16 0.99
CA GLY A 67 11.48 13.59 2.30
C GLY A 67 10.53 14.08 3.41
N GLU A 68 9.76 15.14 3.16
CA GLU A 68 8.77 15.70 4.09
C GLU A 68 7.36 15.62 3.52
N SER A 69 7.20 15.78 2.21
CA SER A 69 5.90 15.86 1.55
C SER A 69 5.89 15.26 0.13
N PHE A 70 4.68 15.05 -0.39
CA PHE A 70 4.42 14.55 -1.74
C PHE A 70 3.78 15.62 -2.62
N GLY A 71 4.11 15.62 -3.91
CA GLY A 71 3.58 16.62 -4.84
C GLY A 71 3.55 16.20 -6.30
N LEU A 72 2.59 16.72 -7.06
CA LEU A 72 2.58 16.70 -8.53
C LEU A 72 3.14 17.99 -9.12
N TYR A 73 3.02 19.09 -8.39
CA TYR A 73 3.54 20.42 -8.75
C TYR A 73 4.46 20.99 -7.67
N GLU A 74 5.24 22.00 -8.03
CA GLU A 74 6.25 22.62 -7.14
C GLU A 74 5.67 23.20 -5.84
N ASN A 75 4.39 23.59 -5.84
CA ASN A 75 3.72 24.19 -4.67
C ASN A 75 2.89 23.17 -3.88
N ASP A 76 2.94 21.89 -4.24
CA ASP A 76 2.26 20.84 -3.51
C ASP A 76 3.06 20.46 -2.26
N GLY A 77 2.36 20.01 -1.21
CA GLY A 77 2.95 19.65 0.08
C GLY A 77 2.07 18.68 0.85
N PHE A 78 1.65 17.59 0.20
CA PHE A 78 0.73 16.61 0.79
C PHE A 78 1.46 15.67 1.76
N ALA A 79 0.81 15.31 2.87
CA ALA A 79 1.39 14.42 3.87
C ALA A 79 1.56 12.97 3.37
N SER A 80 0.71 12.54 2.44
CA SER A 80 0.78 11.21 1.82
C SER A 80 0.27 11.22 0.38
N VAL A 81 0.62 10.20 -0.40
CA VAL A 81 0.10 10.04 -1.78
C VAL A 81 -1.42 9.81 -1.82
N PRO A 82 -2.04 9.04 -0.90
CA PRO A 82 -3.50 9.00 -0.77
C PRO A 82 -4.14 10.39 -0.63
N ASP A 83 -3.60 11.24 0.27
CA ASP A 83 -4.15 12.60 0.48
C ASP A 83 -4.05 13.46 -0.79
N LEU A 84 -2.92 13.34 -1.50
CA LEU A 84 -2.71 14.00 -2.79
C LEU A 84 -3.78 13.59 -3.81
N ILE A 85 -4.03 12.27 -3.94
CA ILE A 85 -5.00 11.76 -4.90
C ILE A 85 -6.41 12.20 -4.52
N GLU A 86 -6.79 12.06 -3.24
CA GLU A 86 -8.08 12.49 -2.75
C GLU A 86 -8.32 13.98 -3.01
N TYR A 87 -7.31 14.82 -2.79
CA TYR A 87 -7.39 16.25 -3.09
C TYR A 87 -7.68 16.51 -4.57
N TYR A 88 -6.96 15.87 -5.49
CA TYR A 88 -7.16 16.09 -6.94
C TYR A 88 -8.43 15.45 -7.49
N GLN A 89 -8.97 14.42 -6.84
CA GLN A 89 -10.31 13.90 -7.14
C GLN A 89 -11.39 14.93 -6.85
N HIS A 90 -11.28 15.65 -5.73
CA HIS A 90 -12.25 16.68 -5.33
C HIS A 90 -12.00 18.04 -6.00
N ASN A 91 -10.80 18.27 -6.53
CA ASN A 91 -10.38 19.53 -7.15
C ASN A 91 -9.83 19.32 -8.57
N PRO A 92 -10.60 18.76 -9.52
CA PRO A 92 -10.12 18.42 -10.87
C PRO A 92 -9.63 19.63 -11.67
N SER A 93 -10.10 20.84 -11.35
CA SER A 93 -9.63 22.10 -11.96
C SER A 93 -8.20 22.47 -11.57
N LYS A 94 -7.64 21.84 -10.54
CA LYS A 94 -6.26 22.04 -10.08
C LYS A 94 -5.30 21.02 -10.69
N PHE A 95 -5.79 19.88 -11.16
CA PHE A 95 -4.97 18.87 -11.82
C PHE A 95 -4.92 19.15 -13.32
N LEU A 96 -3.92 19.89 -13.78
CA LEU A 96 -3.79 20.37 -15.14
C LEU A 96 -2.68 19.66 -15.93
N ASP A 97 -2.96 19.41 -17.20
CA ASP A 97 -1.95 18.97 -18.15
C ASP A 97 -1.11 20.13 -18.72
N GLN A 98 -0.11 19.79 -19.54
CA GLN A 98 0.77 20.76 -20.20
C GLN A 98 0.04 21.80 -21.09
N ASN A 99 -1.23 21.57 -21.42
CA ASN A 99 -2.08 22.47 -22.20
C ASN A 99 -3.15 23.16 -21.33
N ASN A 100 -2.99 23.16 -20.00
CA ASN A 100 -3.95 23.70 -19.04
C ASN A 100 -5.35 23.06 -19.10
N LYS A 101 -5.45 21.80 -19.53
CA LYS A 101 -6.71 21.05 -19.45
C LYS A 101 -6.75 20.20 -18.20
N SER A 102 -7.92 20.14 -17.55
CA SER A 102 -8.13 19.29 -16.39
C SER A 102 -7.90 17.81 -16.71
N VAL A 103 -7.30 17.12 -15.76
CA VAL A 103 -7.12 15.67 -15.74
C VAL A 103 -8.03 15.13 -14.65
N GLU A 104 -8.98 14.28 -15.03
CA GLU A 104 -9.97 13.75 -14.12
C GLU A 104 -9.48 12.44 -13.49
N LEU A 105 -9.65 12.33 -12.17
CA LEU A 105 -9.43 11.11 -11.40
C LEU A 105 -10.80 10.60 -10.94
N THR A 106 -11.41 9.70 -11.70
CA THR A 106 -12.80 9.28 -11.45
C THR A 106 -12.85 8.02 -10.61
N GLU A 107 -12.09 7.00 -10.97
CA GLU A 107 -12.09 5.71 -10.28
C GLU A 107 -10.68 5.10 -10.25
N PRO A 108 -10.25 4.57 -9.10
CA PRO A 108 -9.03 3.81 -9.05
C PRO A 108 -9.23 2.50 -9.83
N LEU A 109 -8.30 2.18 -10.71
CA LEU A 109 -8.18 0.85 -11.28
C LEU A 109 -7.67 -0.04 -10.16
N ILE A 110 -8.57 -0.87 -9.65
CA ILE A 110 -8.21 -1.93 -8.72
C ILE A 110 -7.80 -3.10 -9.57
N ASP A 111 -6.67 -3.72 -9.26
CA ASP A 111 -6.36 -4.95 -9.95
C ASP A 111 -7.11 -6.10 -9.32
N ASP A 112 -8.18 -6.47 -10.02
CA ASP A 112 -8.98 -7.65 -9.76
C ASP A 112 -8.25 -8.93 -10.21
N SER A 113 -7.05 -8.82 -10.81
CA SER A 113 -6.22 -10.00 -11.03
C SER A 113 -5.78 -10.53 -9.68
N GLU A 114 -5.80 -11.85 -9.54
CA GLU A 114 -5.29 -12.57 -8.36
C GLU A 114 -3.80 -12.26 -8.05
N ASN A 115 -3.14 -11.38 -8.83
CA ASN A 115 -1.74 -10.97 -8.70
C ASN A 115 -1.51 -9.56 -8.09
N ASP A 116 -2.52 -8.71 -7.89
CA ASP A 116 -2.43 -7.55 -6.99
C ASP A 116 -3.24 -7.85 -5.72
N PRO A 117 -2.58 -8.18 -4.60
CA PRO A 117 -3.25 -8.84 -3.50
C PRO A 117 -3.92 -7.85 -2.55
N GLY A 118 -4.64 -6.84 -3.07
CA GLY A 118 -5.55 -5.99 -2.29
C GLY A 118 -5.06 -5.68 -0.88
N LEU A 119 -3.78 -5.33 -0.70
CA LEU A 119 -3.15 -5.29 0.63
C LEU A 119 -3.92 -4.37 1.56
N SER A 120 -4.53 -3.30 1.03
CA SER A 120 -5.38 -2.39 1.79
C SER A 120 -6.64 -3.03 2.38
N GLN A 121 -7.13 -4.12 1.78
CA GLN A 121 -8.24 -4.94 2.28
C GLN A 121 -7.79 -6.01 3.27
N GLU A 122 -6.51 -6.36 3.29
CA GLU A 122 -5.96 -7.36 4.19
C GLU A 122 -5.92 -6.83 5.63
N LYS A 123 -6.59 -7.54 6.53
CA LYS A 123 -6.76 -7.12 7.93
C LYS A 123 -5.42 -6.93 8.65
N TRP A 124 -4.42 -7.72 8.27
CA TRP A 124 -3.08 -7.74 8.84
C TRP A 124 -2.14 -6.69 8.24
N PHE A 125 -2.55 -5.93 7.22
CA PHE A 125 -1.72 -4.91 6.60
C PHE A 125 -1.98 -3.52 7.20
N PHE A 126 -0.93 -2.94 7.77
CA PHE A 126 -0.98 -1.66 8.49
C PHE A 126 -0.33 -0.51 7.70
N GLY A 127 0.07 -0.72 6.45
CA GLY A 127 0.69 0.32 5.64
C GLY A 127 1.99 0.85 6.24
N GLU A 128 2.18 2.16 6.23
CA GLU A 128 3.45 2.83 6.55
C GLU A 128 3.72 3.07 8.06
N ILE A 129 3.30 2.15 8.94
CA ILE A 129 3.65 2.25 10.37
C ILE A 129 5.13 1.95 10.65
N GLY A 130 5.68 2.58 11.70
CA GLY A 130 7.08 2.43 12.08
C GLY A 130 7.34 1.17 12.90
N ARG A 131 8.62 0.79 13.05
CA ARG A 131 9.04 -0.35 13.90
C ARG A 131 8.52 -0.23 15.34
N GLY A 132 8.75 0.92 15.98
CA GLY A 132 8.33 1.15 17.37
C GLY A 132 6.81 1.18 17.54
N GLU A 133 6.09 1.70 16.55
CA GLU A 133 4.63 1.73 16.53
C GLU A 133 4.04 0.31 16.38
N ALA A 134 4.56 -0.48 15.44
CA ALA A 134 4.20 -1.89 15.31
C ALA A 134 4.48 -2.70 16.59
N GLU A 135 5.64 -2.47 17.22
CA GLU A 135 6.00 -3.12 18.46
C GLU A 135 5.03 -2.75 19.60
N LEU A 136 4.67 -1.47 19.72
CA LEU A 136 3.70 -0.99 20.69
C LEU A 136 2.32 -1.63 20.48
N ILE A 137 1.83 -1.59 19.24
CA ILE A 137 0.52 -2.14 18.84
C ILE A 137 0.46 -3.64 19.16
N LEU A 138 1.48 -4.42 18.77
CA LEU A 138 1.54 -5.85 19.03
C LEU A 138 1.61 -6.15 20.54
N LYS A 139 2.41 -5.40 21.31
CA LYS A 139 2.53 -5.59 22.77
C LYS A 139 1.27 -5.20 23.54
N GLN A 140 0.52 -4.20 23.07
CA GLN A 140 -0.69 -3.72 23.74
C GLN A 140 -1.94 -4.52 23.35
N ARG A 141 -2.05 -4.95 22.09
CA ARG A 141 -3.29 -5.49 21.51
C ARG A 141 -3.19 -6.93 21.04
N GLY A 142 -1.99 -7.41 20.71
CA GLY A 142 -1.78 -8.78 20.25
C GLY A 142 -1.49 -9.74 21.39
N GLU A 143 -1.49 -11.03 21.09
CA GLU A 143 -1.03 -12.11 21.96
C GLU A 143 0.15 -12.86 21.31
N HIS A 144 0.68 -13.91 21.95
CA HIS A 144 1.69 -14.75 21.30
C HIS A 144 1.14 -15.29 19.98
N GLY A 145 1.90 -15.12 18.91
CA GLY A 145 1.53 -15.49 17.54
C GLY A 145 0.70 -14.45 16.81
N SER A 146 0.32 -13.33 17.44
CA SER A 146 -0.30 -12.22 16.71
C SER A 146 0.70 -11.57 15.78
N TYR A 147 0.27 -11.18 14.58
CA TYR A 147 1.15 -10.60 13.57
C TYR A 147 0.49 -9.46 12.79
N LEU A 148 1.34 -8.63 12.19
CA LEU A 148 0.96 -7.62 11.21
C LEU A 148 2.06 -7.45 10.16
N VAL A 149 1.71 -6.89 9.01
CA VAL A 149 2.64 -6.50 7.95
C VAL A 149 2.60 -4.99 7.76
N ARG A 150 3.77 -4.39 7.64
CA ARG A 150 3.97 -2.95 7.43
C ARG A 150 4.98 -2.69 6.32
N GLU A 151 4.99 -1.49 5.79
CA GLU A 151 6.03 -1.06 4.86
C GLU A 151 7.39 -0.90 5.56
N SER A 152 8.46 -1.18 4.83
CA SER A 152 9.81 -0.96 5.32
C SER A 152 10.23 0.50 5.11
N ARG A 153 10.32 1.26 6.20
CA ARG A 153 10.84 2.64 6.15
C ARG A 153 12.33 2.74 5.79
N THR A 154 13.12 1.70 6.10
CA THR A 154 14.56 1.68 5.82
C THR A 154 14.90 1.13 4.44
N GLN A 155 14.00 0.36 3.82
CA GLN A 155 14.17 -0.21 2.50
C GLN A 155 12.89 0.00 1.68
N PRO A 156 12.71 1.19 1.07
CA PRO A 156 11.56 1.48 0.25
C PRO A 156 11.38 0.41 -0.85
N GLY A 157 10.17 -0.14 -0.96
CA GLY A 157 9.85 -1.25 -1.87
C GLY A 157 9.62 -2.57 -1.14
N ASN A 158 10.19 -2.71 0.05
CA ASN A 158 10.09 -3.92 0.87
C ASN A 158 9.07 -3.75 1.99
N PHE A 159 8.68 -4.88 2.57
CA PHE A 159 7.74 -4.94 3.69
C PHE A 159 8.38 -5.65 4.88
N VAL A 160 7.74 -5.55 6.04
CA VAL A 160 8.17 -6.21 7.27
C VAL A 160 6.98 -6.94 7.88
N LEU A 161 7.12 -8.24 8.09
CA LEU A 161 6.23 -9.04 8.93
C LEU A 161 6.70 -8.92 10.39
N SER A 162 5.90 -8.28 11.23
CA SER A 162 6.14 -8.14 12.66
C SER A 162 5.25 -9.14 13.42
N VAL A 163 5.85 -10.01 14.23
CA VAL A 163 5.17 -11.10 14.95
C VAL A 163 5.44 -10.98 16.44
N ARG A 164 4.39 -10.97 17.26
CA ARG A 164 4.52 -11.07 18.71
C ARG A 164 4.89 -12.50 19.07
N HIS A 165 6.06 -12.68 19.66
CA HIS A 165 6.53 -13.95 20.18
C HIS A 165 6.82 -13.80 21.66
N HIS A 166 5.90 -14.30 22.48
CA HIS A 166 5.93 -14.11 23.94
C HIS A 166 5.93 -12.61 24.31
N ASN A 167 7.01 -12.14 24.95
CA ASN A 167 7.19 -10.75 25.39
C ASN A 167 7.98 -9.89 24.41
N SER A 168 8.39 -10.46 23.28
CA SER A 168 9.20 -9.80 22.26
C SER A 168 8.44 -9.72 20.94
N VAL A 169 8.86 -8.82 20.07
CA VAL A 169 8.39 -8.74 18.68
C VAL A 169 9.55 -9.11 17.77
N ILE A 170 9.31 -10.10 16.91
CA ILE A 170 10.28 -10.59 15.94
C ILE A 170 9.87 -10.05 14.56
N GLU A 171 10.86 -9.63 13.78
CA GLU A 171 10.62 -9.00 12.48
C GLU A 171 11.30 -9.77 11.34
N PHE A 172 10.55 -9.98 10.27
CA PHE A 172 11.03 -10.63 9.06
C PHE A 172 10.88 -9.67 7.89
N LEU A 173 11.99 -9.38 7.21
CA LEU A 173 11.98 -8.58 5.98
C LEU A 173 11.34 -9.39 4.85
N LEU A 174 10.39 -8.79 4.15
CA LEU A 174 9.74 -9.38 2.97
C LEU A 174 10.18 -8.58 1.75
N ILE A 175 10.83 -9.26 0.81
CA ILE A 175 11.45 -8.64 -0.37
C ILE A 175 10.68 -9.05 -1.60
N TYR A 176 10.36 -8.10 -2.46
CA TYR A 176 9.88 -8.39 -3.80
C TYR A 176 11.04 -8.30 -4.79
N SER A 177 11.37 -9.41 -5.45
CA SER A 177 12.37 -9.43 -6.51
C SER A 177 11.96 -10.43 -7.59
N ASP A 178 12.27 -10.11 -8.85
CA ASP A 178 12.07 -11.03 -9.98
C ASP A 178 10.62 -11.52 -10.12
N GLY A 179 9.66 -10.64 -9.85
CA GLY A 179 8.23 -10.97 -9.95
C GLY A 179 7.66 -11.78 -8.78
N ALA A 180 8.40 -11.96 -7.68
CA ALA A 180 7.95 -12.77 -6.55
C ALA A 180 8.43 -12.24 -5.18
N PHE A 181 7.61 -12.47 -4.15
CA PHE A 181 7.93 -12.23 -2.76
C PHE A 181 8.79 -13.34 -2.17
N ASP A 182 9.72 -12.95 -1.30
CA ASP A 182 10.61 -13.82 -0.53
C ASP A 182 10.75 -13.27 0.90
N ILE A 183 11.00 -14.16 1.84
CA ILE A 183 11.27 -13.81 3.24
C ILE A 183 12.76 -13.79 3.51
N ALA A 184 13.21 -12.76 4.22
CA ALA A 184 14.56 -12.55 4.71
C ALA A 184 15.68 -12.70 3.64
N ASN A 185 15.36 -12.48 2.37
CA ASN A 185 16.28 -12.65 1.22
C ASN A 185 16.86 -14.07 1.10
N THR A 186 16.12 -15.10 1.50
CA THR A 186 16.64 -16.47 1.47
C THR A 186 16.80 -17.01 0.04
N LYS A 187 16.04 -16.47 -0.92
CA LYS A 187 15.88 -16.91 -2.31
C LYS A 187 15.43 -18.38 -2.45
N ARG A 188 14.98 -19.00 -1.35
CA ARG A 188 14.56 -20.41 -1.33
C ARG A 188 13.08 -20.59 -1.59
N LEU A 189 12.25 -19.68 -1.07
CA LEU A 189 10.80 -19.70 -1.23
C LEU A 189 10.37 -18.42 -1.93
N LYS A 190 9.69 -18.59 -3.06
CA LYS A 190 9.18 -17.49 -3.89
C LYS A 190 7.66 -17.61 -3.97
N PHE A 191 6.99 -16.50 -3.72
CA PHE A 191 5.52 -16.42 -3.72
C PHE A 191 5.05 -15.37 -4.71
N PRO A 192 4.00 -15.62 -5.49
CA PRO A 192 3.50 -14.65 -6.46
C PRO A 192 2.95 -13.39 -5.76
N THR A 193 2.31 -13.54 -4.60
CA THR A 193 1.78 -12.41 -3.83
C THR A 193 2.09 -12.50 -2.34
N MET A 194 1.97 -11.36 -1.65
CA MET A 194 2.16 -11.29 -0.19
C MET A 194 1.16 -12.17 0.56
N THR A 195 -0.11 -12.20 0.14
CA THR A 195 -1.13 -13.07 0.76
C THR A 195 -0.75 -14.55 0.64
N HIS A 196 -0.20 -14.99 -0.50
CA HIS A 196 0.31 -16.37 -0.62
C HIS A 196 1.48 -16.63 0.33
N LEU A 197 2.41 -15.68 0.47
CA LEU A 197 3.52 -15.77 1.43
C LEU A 197 3.00 -15.93 2.87
N ILE A 198 2.07 -15.07 3.28
CA ILE A 198 1.51 -15.10 4.64
C ILE A 198 0.74 -16.40 4.89
N ASN A 199 -0.15 -16.81 3.97
CA ASN A 199 -0.90 -18.06 4.08
C ASN A 199 0.01 -19.29 4.19
N TYR A 200 1.13 -19.30 3.47
CA TYR A 200 2.13 -20.35 3.61
C TYR A 200 2.72 -20.37 5.03
N PHE A 201 3.13 -19.23 5.58
CA PHE A 201 3.76 -19.18 6.91
C PHE A 201 2.77 -19.27 8.10
N ILE A 202 1.46 -19.20 7.85
CA ILE A 202 0.43 -19.61 8.83
C ILE A 202 0.51 -21.12 9.09
N THR A 203 0.74 -21.91 8.05
CA THR A 203 0.80 -23.38 8.14
C THR A 203 2.22 -23.92 8.34
N ASN A 204 3.23 -23.11 8.04
CA ASN A 204 4.64 -23.48 8.14
C ASN A 204 5.37 -22.47 9.04
N PRO A 205 5.79 -22.83 10.27
CA PRO A 205 6.41 -21.86 11.17
C PRO A 205 7.73 -21.33 10.63
N LEU A 206 7.98 -20.06 10.92
CA LEU A 206 9.25 -19.39 10.67
C LEU A 206 10.27 -19.80 11.73
N ILE A 207 11.57 -19.68 11.43
CA ILE A 207 12.63 -19.98 12.40
C ILE A 207 13.28 -18.68 12.86
N HIS A 208 13.36 -18.50 14.18
CA HIS A 208 14.08 -17.38 14.78
C HIS A 208 15.58 -17.54 14.57
N LYS A 209 16.19 -16.55 13.92
CA LYS A 209 17.59 -16.63 13.45
C LYS A 209 18.61 -16.89 14.55
N ASP A 210 18.36 -16.39 15.76
CA ASP A 210 19.33 -16.47 16.85
C ASP A 210 19.07 -17.61 17.84
N SER A 211 17.84 -18.14 17.90
CA SER A 211 17.44 -19.12 18.92
C SER A 211 16.94 -20.45 18.36
N ASP A 212 16.83 -20.56 17.03
CA ASP A 212 16.28 -21.74 16.33
C ASP A 212 14.85 -22.12 16.76
N GLN A 213 14.15 -21.18 17.42
CA GLN A 213 12.77 -21.38 17.86
C GLN A 213 11.79 -21.19 16.71
N ALA A 214 10.76 -22.04 16.67
CA ALA A 214 9.65 -21.92 15.76
C ALA A 214 8.77 -20.71 16.12
N ILE A 215 8.51 -19.86 15.14
CA ILE A 215 7.67 -18.67 15.23
C ILE A 215 6.41 -18.92 14.40
N HIS A 216 5.29 -19.00 15.08
CA HIS A 216 4.00 -19.30 14.48
C HIS A 216 3.21 -18.02 14.20
N LEU A 217 2.61 -17.95 13.01
CA LEU A 217 1.60 -16.94 12.70
C LEU A 217 0.23 -17.51 13.08
N ILE A 218 -0.35 -17.04 14.18
CA ILE A 218 -1.58 -17.59 14.74
C ILE A 218 -2.78 -16.71 14.39
N GLU A 219 -2.69 -15.41 14.66
CA GLU A 219 -3.82 -14.50 14.46
C GLU A 219 -3.39 -13.18 13.81
N PRO A 220 -4.03 -12.75 12.71
CA PRO A 220 -3.80 -11.43 12.16
C PRO A 220 -4.33 -10.36 13.11
N LEU A 221 -3.48 -9.43 13.53
CA LEU A 221 -3.97 -8.25 14.23
C LEU A 221 -4.73 -7.36 13.23
N CYS A 222 -5.90 -6.85 13.59
CA CYS A 222 -6.72 -6.05 12.68
C CYS A 222 -6.60 -4.54 12.97
N ASP A 223 -6.41 -3.75 11.92
CA ASP A 223 -6.30 -2.27 11.96
C ASP A 223 -7.64 -1.52 12.16
N THR A 224 -8.77 -2.23 12.31
CA THR A 224 -10.11 -1.62 12.31
C THR A 224 -10.32 -0.51 13.36
N ALA A 225 -9.65 -0.57 14.51
CA ALA A 225 -9.84 0.39 15.59
C ALA A 225 -9.06 1.72 15.40
N GLU A 226 -7.96 1.73 14.65
CA GLU A 226 -7.22 2.97 14.35
C GLU A 226 -7.73 3.66 13.10
N ARG A 227 -8.14 2.91 12.06
CA ARG A 227 -8.86 3.46 10.91
C ARG A 227 -10.08 4.28 11.35
N LEU A 228 -10.91 3.74 12.24
CA LEU A 228 -12.08 4.44 12.78
C LEU A 228 -11.73 5.65 13.66
N ARG A 229 -10.61 5.62 14.38
CA ARG A 229 -10.17 6.74 15.23
C ARG A 229 -9.55 7.87 14.41
N ASN A 230 -8.78 7.55 13.38
CA ASN A 230 -8.22 8.53 12.45
C ASN A 230 -9.33 9.20 11.63
N ASP A 231 -10.31 8.43 11.15
CA ASP A 231 -11.50 8.98 10.47
C ASP A 231 -12.31 9.94 11.35
N GLN A 232 -12.44 9.66 12.65
CA GLN A 232 -13.15 10.53 13.60
C GLN A 232 -12.35 11.79 13.99
N ARG A 233 -11.02 11.72 13.97
CA ARG A 233 -10.13 12.84 14.29
C ARG A 233 -10.04 13.82 13.13
N ILE A 234 -9.96 13.32 11.90
CA ILE A 234 -10.03 14.14 10.67
C ILE A 234 -11.36 14.90 10.62
N LYS A 235 -12.50 14.27 10.96
CA LYS A 235 -13.81 14.95 10.97
C LYS A 235 -13.93 16.09 11.98
N LYS A 236 -13.10 16.14 13.02
CA LYS A 236 -13.12 17.20 14.04
C LYS A 236 -12.17 18.37 13.76
N GLU A 237 -11.26 18.21 12.81
CA GLU A 237 -10.34 19.29 12.42
C GLU A 237 -10.90 20.18 11.28
N PHE A 238 -12.08 19.83 10.74
CA PHE A 238 -12.79 20.57 9.69
C PHE A 238 -14.20 21.07 10.10
N GLU A 239 -14.50 21.08 11.41
CA GLU A 239 -15.64 21.81 12.01
C GLU A 239 -15.13 23.03 12.80
#